data_AF-A0A165TA69-F1
#
_entry.id   AF-A0A165TA69-F1
#
_cell.length_a   1.000
_cell.length_b   1.000
_cell.length_c   1.000
_cell.angle_alpha   90.00
_cell.angle_beta   90.00
_cell.angle_gamma   90.00
#
_symmetry.space_group_name_H-M   'P 1'
#
loop_
_entity.id
_entity.type
_entity.pdbx_description
1 polymer ?
#
loop_
_entity_poly.entity_id
_entity_poly.type
_entity_poly.pdbx_seq_one_letter_code
_entity_poly.pdbx_strand_id
1 'polypeptide(L)'
;MCADRAGISSEPVLISWSSGTAPYFLSLVPGTDTGASPVKNFGELDGTSYTWTVDLAEGTTFTTVIKDSTGTTAFSDEQTVSSGSGTSCVNTSVTESGGSVGTASQTAATSGATTAA
;
A
#
# COMPACT_ATOMS: atom_id res chain seq x y z
N MET A 1 -12.03 15.38 -5.79
CA MET A 1 -12.07 14.64 -4.51
C MET A 1 -11.80 13.18 -4.82
N CYS A 2 -10.53 12.78 -4.87
CA CYS A 2 -10.20 11.36 -4.97
C CYS A 2 -10.69 10.71 -3.69
N ALA A 3 -11.64 9.80 -3.81
CA ALA A 3 -12.17 9.04 -2.70
C ALA A 3 -11.01 8.31 -2.03
N ASP A 4 -10.87 8.50 -0.71
CA ASP A 4 -9.91 7.85 0.17
C ASP A 4 -10.27 6.38 0.37
N ARG A 5 -10.54 5.65 -0.71
CA ARG A 5 -10.77 4.22 -0.62
C ARG A 5 -9.46 3.59 -0.13
N ALA A 6 -9.35 3.40 1.18
CA ALA A 6 -8.25 2.73 1.86
C ALA A 6 -7.88 1.50 1.04
N GLY A 7 -6.76 1.60 0.32
CA GLY A 7 -6.26 0.51 -0.48
C GLY A 7 -5.91 -0.59 0.48
N ILE A 8 -6.52 -1.76 0.34
CA ILE A 8 -5.91 -2.96 0.90
C ILE A 8 -4.66 -3.18 0.05
N SER A 9 -3.49 -2.91 0.62
CA SER A 9 -2.22 -3.10 -0.09
C SER A 9 -2.10 -4.57 -0.44
N SER A 10 -2.31 -4.95 -1.70
CA SER A 10 -2.38 -6.36 -2.10
C SER A 10 -1.02 -6.92 -2.52
N GLU A 11 0.06 -6.37 -1.96
CA GLU A 11 1.41 -6.78 -2.28
C GLU A 11 1.82 -8.03 -1.50
N PRO A 12 2.53 -8.98 -2.13
CA PRO A 12 3.04 -10.15 -1.43
C PRO A 12 4.22 -9.78 -0.54
N VAL A 13 4.11 -10.08 0.75
CA VAL A 13 5.18 -9.94 1.74
C VAL A 13 5.71 -11.32 2.08
N LEU A 14 7.03 -11.48 2.00
CA LEU A 14 7.71 -12.69 2.48
C LEU A 14 8.05 -12.52 3.96
N ILE A 15 7.50 -13.38 4.80
CA ILE A 15 7.85 -13.50 6.20
C ILE A 15 8.80 -14.69 6.33
N SER A 16 9.98 -14.49 6.90
CA SER A 16 10.97 -15.56 7.08
C SER A 16 11.61 -15.51 8.46
N TRP A 17 11.87 -16.68 9.04
CA TRP A 17 12.57 -16.86 10.30
C TRP A 17 13.70 -17.88 10.14
N SER A 18 14.67 -17.88 11.06
CA SER A 18 15.90 -18.69 10.91
C SER A 18 16.06 -19.77 11.97
N SER A 19 15.22 -19.79 13.00
CA SER A 19 15.37 -20.65 14.17
C SER A 19 14.02 -21.13 14.73
N GLY A 20 14.09 -22.12 15.63
CA GLY A 20 12.94 -22.77 16.27
C GLY A 20 12.68 -24.17 15.72
N THR A 21 11.73 -24.89 16.31
CA THR A 21 11.40 -26.28 15.92
C THR A 21 9.99 -26.33 15.34
N ALA A 22 9.85 -26.92 14.15
CA ALA A 22 8.54 -27.17 13.56
C ALA A 22 7.68 -28.07 14.49
N PRO A 23 6.34 -27.97 14.43
CA PRO A 23 5.56 -26.97 13.70
C PRO A 23 5.67 -25.53 14.24
N TYR A 24 5.52 -24.56 13.35
CA TYR A 24 5.48 -23.12 13.66
C TYR A 24 4.05 -22.57 13.54
N PHE A 25 3.65 -21.72 14.48
CA PHE A 25 2.37 -21.02 14.49
C PHE A 25 2.61 -19.54 14.24
N LEU A 26 2.22 -19.07 13.06
CA LEU A 26 2.38 -17.68 12.64
C LEU A 26 1.08 -16.91 12.85
N SER A 27 1.17 -15.78 13.54
CA SER A 27 0.05 -14.85 13.74
C SER A 27 0.51 -13.38 13.72
N LEU A 28 -0.38 -12.46 13.38
CA LEU A 28 -0.16 -11.03 13.45
C LEU A 28 -1.04 -10.44 14.55
N VAL A 29 -0.46 -9.60 15.40
CA VAL A 29 -1.18 -8.82 16.43
C VAL A 29 -1.19 -7.34 16.04
N PRO A 30 -2.20 -6.57 16.45
CA PRO A 30 -2.27 -5.13 16.13
C PRO A 30 -1.25 -4.34 16.95
N GLY A 31 -0.56 -3.39 16.31
CA GLY A 31 0.51 -2.59 16.93
C GLY A 31 1.54 -3.47 17.64
N THR A 32 1.94 -3.06 18.85
CA THR A 32 2.88 -3.80 19.71
C THR A 32 2.19 -4.63 20.81
N ASP A 33 0.85 -4.74 20.79
CA ASP A 33 0.07 -5.44 21.79
C ASP A 33 0.12 -6.96 21.58
N THR A 34 1.22 -7.59 22.03
CA THR A 34 1.45 -9.04 21.94
C THR A 34 0.44 -9.92 22.69
N GLY A 35 -0.36 -9.33 23.59
CA GLY A 35 -1.47 -10.00 24.28
C GLY A 35 -2.85 -9.78 23.64
N ALA A 36 -2.95 -8.94 22.60
CA ALA A 36 -4.20 -8.72 21.89
C ALA A 36 -4.59 -9.93 21.05
N SER A 37 -5.88 -10.00 20.68
CA SER A 37 -6.33 -11.02 19.74
C SER A 37 -5.63 -10.81 18.39
N PRO A 38 -5.08 -11.86 17.78
CA PRO A 38 -4.38 -11.73 16.52
C PRO A 38 -5.34 -11.24 15.44
N VAL A 39 -4.95 -10.17 14.72
CA VAL A 39 -5.67 -9.67 13.54
C VAL A 39 -5.64 -10.68 12.40
N LYS A 40 -4.61 -11.52 12.35
CA LYS A 40 -4.47 -12.60 11.38
C LYS A 40 -3.80 -13.80 12.03
N ASN A 41 -4.31 -14.99 11.73
CA ASN A 41 -3.67 -16.25 12.10
C ASN A 41 -3.49 -17.07 10.83
N PHE A 42 -2.28 -17.52 10.56
CA PHE A 42 -1.94 -18.33 9.38
C PHE A 42 -2.01 -19.83 9.67
N GLY A 43 -2.15 -20.20 10.95
CA GLY A 43 -2.18 -21.59 11.39
C GLY A 43 -0.79 -22.19 11.55
N GLU A 44 -0.74 -23.51 11.38
CA GLU A 44 0.47 -24.31 11.52
C GLU A 44 1.26 -24.37 10.22
N LEU A 45 2.57 -24.15 10.31
CA LEU A 45 3.51 -24.09 9.20
C LEU A 45 4.70 -25.00 9.50
N ASP A 46 5.13 -25.79 8.52
CA ASP A 46 6.31 -26.66 8.64
C ASP A 46 7.60 -26.01 8.14
N GLY A 47 7.47 -24.97 7.31
CA GLY A 47 8.59 -24.22 6.73
C GLY A 47 9.08 -23.08 7.63
N THR A 48 10.17 -22.45 7.22
CA THR A 48 10.71 -21.26 7.88
C THR A 48 10.41 -19.95 7.14
N SER A 49 9.53 -20.03 6.14
CA SER A 49 9.09 -18.89 5.35
C SER A 49 7.63 -19.03 4.93
N TYR A 50 6.94 -17.90 4.83
CA TYR A 50 5.56 -17.82 4.40
C TYR A 50 5.33 -16.53 3.61
N THR A 51 4.75 -16.67 2.42
CA THR A 51 4.36 -15.52 1.60
C THR A 51 2.93 -15.14 1.93
N TRP A 52 2.75 -13.98 2.56
CA TRP A 52 1.45 -13.42 2.86
C TRP A 52 1.07 -12.38 1.82
N THR A 53 -0.08 -12.57 1.16
CA THR A 53 -0.72 -11.50 0.39
C THR A 53 -1.43 -10.59 1.37
N VAL A 54 -0.94 -9.36 1.52
CA VAL A 54 -1.44 -8.43 2.52
C VAL A 54 -2.93 -8.13 2.27
N ASP A 55 -3.75 -8.45 3.26
CA ASP A 55 -5.20 -8.24 3.24
C ASP A 55 -5.67 -7.20 4.28
N LEU A 56 -4.72 -6.51 4.90
CA LEU A 56 -4.97 -5.41 5.83
C LEU A 56 -4.99 -4.06 5.10
N ALA A 57 -5.73 -3.11 5.66
CA ALA A 57 -5.75 -1.75 5.14
C ALA A 57 -4.39 -1.07 5.32
N GLU A 58 -4.04 -0.18 4.40
CA GLU A 58 -2.91 0.72 4.58
C GLU A 58 -2.95 1.51 5.89
N GLY A 59 -1.77 1.79 6.44
CA GLY A 59 -1.59 2.45 7.72
C GLY A 59 -1.84 1.54 8.93
N THR A 60 -2.25 0.28 8.72
CA THR A 60 -2.40 -0.69 9.82
C THR A 60 -1.02 -1.07 10.34
N THR A 61 -0.78 -0.84 11.62
CA THR A 61 0.42 -1.33 12.32
C THR A 61 0.17 -2.72 12.89
N PHE A 62 1.15 -3.60 12.75
CA PHE A 62 1.08 -4.96 13.25
C PHE A 62 2.46 -5.47 13.68
N THR A 63 2.46 -6.41 14.61
CA THR A 63 3.65 -7.16 14.99
C THR A 63 3.47 -8.62 14.59
N THR A 64 4.49 -9.16 13.93
CA THR A 64 4.54 -10.59 13.58
C THR A 64 4.95 -11.40 14.81
N VAL A 65 4.17 -12.44 15.11
CA VAL A 65 4.40 -13.37 16.21
C VAL A 65 4.55 -14.77 15.65
N ILE A 66 5.65 -15.43 15.99
CA ILE A 66 5.93 -16.81 15.61
C ILE A 66 6.12 -17.62 16.88
N LYS A 67 5.34 -18.68 17.04
CA LYS A 67 5.49 -19.63 18.14
C LYS A 67 5.89 -20.98 17.59
N ASP A 68 6.93 -21.60 18.13
CA ASP A 68 7.37 -22.92 17.71
C ASP A 68 6.76 -24.04 18.58
N SER A 69 6.99 -25.30 18.22
CA SER A 69 6.45 -26.46 18.93
C SER A 69 7.00 -26.62 20.35
N THR A 70 8.18 -26.06 20.64
CA THR A 70 8.74 -26.03 22.00
C THR A 70 8.09 -24.98 22.90
N GLY A 71 7.24 -24.11 22.34
CA GLY A 71 6.57 -23.02 23.05
C GLY A 71 7.36 -21.72 23.09
N THR A 72 8.52 -21.65 22.40
CA THR A 72 9.28 -20.43 22.23
C THR A 72 8.53 -19.50 21.30
N THR A 73 8.36 -18.25 21.74
CA THR A 73 7.68 -17.22 20.95
C THR A 73 8.69 -16.15 20.55
N ALA A 74 8.76 -15.85 19.26
CA ALA A 74 9.55 -14.77 18.69
C ALA A 74 8.61 -13.67 18.17
N PHE A 75 9.06 -12.42 18.35
CA PHE A 75 8.33 -11.23 17.93
C PHE A 75 9.20 -10.45 16.94
N SER A 76 8.58 -9.90 15.91
CA SER A 76 9.21 -8.91 15.03
C SER A 76 9.04 -7.50 15.60
N ASP A 77 9.70 -6.53 14.99
CA ASP A 77 9.44 -5.11 15.22
C ASP A 77 8.01 -4.71 14.74
N GLU A 78 7.57 -3.51 15.10
CA GLU A 78 6.28 -2.98 14.63
C GLU A 78 6.39 -2.64 13.14
N GLN A 79 5.55 -3.28 12.33
CA GLN A 79 5.52 -3.08 10.89
C GLN A 79 4.24 -2.34 10.51
N THR A 80 4.35 -1.37 9.61
CA THR A 80 3.20 -0.64 9.07
C THR A 80 2.91 -1.11 7.65
N VAL A 81 1.64 -1.39 7.35
CA VAL A 81 1.19 -1.63 5.97
C VAL A 81 1.30 -0.33 5.18
N SER A 82 2.23 -0.26 4.23
CA SER A 82 2.32 0.85 3.27
C SER A 82 1.51 0.56 2.01
N SER A 83 1.03 1.61 1.34
CA SER A 83 0.64 1.53 -0.07
C SER A 83 1.86 1.10 -0.84
N GLY A 84 1.76 -0.02 -1.53
CA GLY A 84 2.53 -0.17 -2.77
C GLY A 84 2.36 1.11 -3.57
N SER A 85 3.45 1.61 -4.14
CA SER A 85 3.52 2.87 -4.90
C SER A 85 2.72 2.81 -6.22
N GLY A 86 1.45 2.44 -6.13
CA GLY A 86 0.44 2.36 -7.17
C GLY A 86 -0.62 3.45 -7.02
N THR A 87 -0.37 4.50 -6.23
CA THR A 87 -0.94 5.83 -6.46
C THR A 87 -0.39 6.39 -7.77
N SER A 88 -0.66 5.67 -8.85
CA SER A 88 -0.79 6.28 -10.15
C SER A 88 -1.98 7.23 -10.02
N CYS A 89 -1.70 8.47 -9.66
CA CYS A 89 -2.20 9.55 -10.49
C CYS A 89 -1.75 9.23 -11.92
N VAL A 90 -2.45 8.30 -12.60
CA VAL A 90 -2.50 8.29 -14.04
C VAL A 90 -3.16 9.61 -14.36
N ASN A 91 -2.31 10.61 -14.54
CA ASN A 91 -2.57 11.75 -15.37
C ASN A 91 -3.03 11.20 -16.72
N THR A 92 -4.33 10.95 -16.89
CA THR A 92 -4.96 10.96 -18.21
C THR A 92 -5.02 12.41 -18.68
N SER A 93 -3.86 13.07 -18.79
CA SER A 93 -3.69 13.96 -19.94
C SER A 93 -3.52 13.02 -21.11
N VAL A 94 -4.64 12.73 -21.78
CA VAL A 94 -4.60 12.23 -23.15
C VAL A 94 -3.76 13.24 -23.94
N THR A 95 -2.53 12.87 -24.23
CA THR A 95 -1.71 13.54 -25.25
C THR A 95 -1.90 12.76 -26.53
N GLU A 96 -2.99 13.03 -27.24
CA GLU A 96 -3.07 12.66 -28.66
C GLU A 96 -2.37 13.77 -29.45
N SER A 97 -1.13 13.50 -29.83
CA SER A 97 -0.36 14.33 -30.75
C SER A 97 -0.69 13.93 -32.19
N GLY A 98 -1.16 14.89 -32.99
CA GLY A 98 -0.85 14.92 -34.42
C GLY A 98 -2.04 14.93 -35.39
N GLY A 99 -2.38 16.12 -35.88
CA GLY A 99 -3.27 16.32 -37.04
C GLY A 99 -3.27 17.76 -37.52
N SER A 100 -2.16 18.19 -38.14
CA SER A 100 -1.91 19.55 -38.68
C SER A 100 -2.84 19.94 -39.83
N VAL A 101 -3.29 21.20 -39.83
CA VAL A 101 -3.21 22.28 -40.87
C VAL A 101 -4.46 23.18 -40.72
N GLY A 102 -4.40 24.51 -40.72
CA GLY A 102 -3.29 25.45 -40.84
C GLY A 102 -3.81 26.90 -40.70
N THR A 103 -2.89 27.86 -40.83
CA THR A 103 -3.09 29.25 -41.30
C THR A 103 -4.07 30.14 -40.52
N ALA A 104 -3.78 31.37 -40.14
CA ALA A 104 -2.58 32.18 -40.17
C ALA A 104 -2.82 33.38 -39.23
N SER A 105 -1.70 34.01 -38.89
CA SER A 105 -1.50 35.32 -38.28
C SER A 105 -2.59 36.37 -38.55
N GLN A 106 -2.86 37.20 -37.53
CA GLN A 106 -2.91 38.67 -37.60
C GLN A 106 -3.03 39.18 -36.15
N THR A 107 -1.97 39.76 -35.59
CA THR A 107 -1.60 41.19 -35.64
C THR A 107 -2.50 42.06 -34.76
N ALA A 108 -1.85 42.59 -33.70
CA ALA A 108 -1.99 43.90 -33.06
C ALA A 108 -3.34 44.63 -33.05
N ALA A 109 -3.72 45.19 -31.90
CA ALA A 109 -3.58 46.64 -31.61
C ALA A 109 -4.54 47.11 -30.48
N THR A 110 -3.92 47.77 -29.48
CA THR A 110 -4.34 48.97 -28.73
C THR A 110 -5.80 49.29 -28.38
N SER A 111 -5.94 49.66 -27.09
CA SER A 111 -6.64 50.84 -26.55
C SER A 111 -8.11 51.11 -26.86
N GLY A 112 -8.89 51.08 -25.77
CA GLY A 112 -9.55 52.30 -25.29
C GLY A 112 -11.06 52.43 -25.48
N ALA A 113 -11.72 52.83 -24.38
CA ALA A 113 -12.98 53.58 -24.29
C ALA A 113 -14.27 52.81 -24.69
N THR A 114 -15.47 52.94 -24.10
CA THR A 114 -16.05 53.77 -23.04
C THR A 114 -17.49 53.28 -22.79
N THR A 115 -17.92 53.27 -21.52
CA THR A 115 -19.24 53.74 -21.02
C THR A 115 -20.56 52.94 -21.24
N ALA A 116 -21.26 52.82 -20.09
CA ALA A 116 -22.70 52.83 -19.80
C ALA A 116 -23.60 51.61 -20.08
N ALA A 117 -24.21 51.12 -19.00
CA ALA A 117 -25.65 51.30 -18.75
C ALA A 117 -25.87 51.58 -17.25
#